data_AF-E7AAY7-F1
#
_entry.id   AF-E7AAY7-F1
#
_cell.length_a   1.000
_cell.length_b   1.000
_cell.length_c   1.000
_cell.angle_alpha   90.00
_cell.angle_beta   90.00
_cell.angle_gamma   90.00
#
_symmetry.space_group_name_H-M   'P 1'
#
loop_
_entity.id
_entity.type
_entity.pdbx_description
1 polymer ?
#
loop_
_entity_poly.entity_id
_entity_poly.type
_entity_poly.pdbx_seq_one_letter_code
_entity_poly.pdbx_strand_id
1 'polypeptide(L)'
;MRLILLSLHEIILGELMKFFEEYKTRLFFIYWVRWMVSAVVMLPFMLLFEWLHTPLWLNLFIGQTIGAIIFFKIDKFIFRKQD
;
A
#
# COMPACT_ATOMS: atom_id res chain seq x y z
N MET A 1 1.95 1.22 -43.03
CA MET A 1 1.68 0.20 -41.99
C MET A 1 2.75 0.16 -40.89
N ARG A 2 4.05 0.08 -41.21
CA ARG A 2 5.15 0.08 -40.21
C ARG A 2 5.24 1.34 -39.33
N LEU A 3 4.97 2.53 -39.89
CA LEU A 3 5.03 3.80 -39.14
C LEU A 3 3.96 3.93 -38.03
N ILE A 4 2.76 3.39 -38.24
CA ILE A 4 1.65 3.49 -37.26
C ILE A 4 1.90 2.59 -36.06
N LEU A 5 2.51 1.42 -36.27
CA LEU A 5 2.89 0.51 -35.18
C LEU A 5 3.99 1.11 -34.29
N LEU A 6 4.96 1.80 -34.89
CA LEU A 6 6.05 2.47 -34.16
C LEU A 6 5.52 3.61 -33.28
N SER A 7 4.60 4.44 -33.80
CA SER A 7 3.98 5.50 -32.99
C SER A 7 3.11 4.95 -31.86
N LEU A 8 2.42 3.82 -32.06
CA LEU A 8 1.61 3.21 -31.01
C LEU A 8 2.48 2.65 -29.87
N HIS A 9 3.61 2.01 -30.22
CA HIS A 9 4.56 1.50 -29.26
C HIS A 9 5.17 2.61 -28.39
N GLU A 10 5.56 3.74 -29.00
CA GLU A 10 6.11 4.87 -28.24
C GLU A 10 5.08 5.56 -27.32
N ILE A 11 3.82 5.66 -27.76
CA ILE A 11 2.73 6.19 -26.92
C ILE A 11 2.49 5.29 -25.71
N ILE A 12 2.40 3.98 -25.91
CA ILE A 12 2.21 3.00 -24.84
C ILE A 12 3.41 3.02 -23.88
N LEU A 13 4.63 3.10 -24.39
CA LEU A 13 5.83 3.19 -23.56
C LEU A 13 5.82 4.49 -22.73
N GLY A 14 5.41 5.60 -23.32
CA GLY A 14 5.28 6.90 -22.66
C GLY A 14 4.26 6.89 -21.52
N GLU A 15 3.10 6.27 -21.71
CA GLU A 15 2.10 6.11 -20.64
C GLU A 15 2.59 5.17 -19.53
N LEU A 16 3.27 4.08 -19.90
CA LEU A 16 3.85 3.14 -18.95
C LEU A 16 4.90 3.83 -18.06
N MET A 17 5.79 4.64 -18.66
CA MET A 17 6.80 5.38 -17.89
C MET A 17 6.17 6.40 -16.94
N LYS A 18 5.14 7.12 -17.38
CA LYS A 18 4.40 8.08 -16.52
C LYS A 18 3.73 7.37 -15.34
N PHE A 19 3.16 6.19 -15.57
CA PHE A 19 2.59 5.36 -14.50
C PHE A 19 3.66 4.97 -13.46
N PHE A 20 4.85 4.55 -13.90
CA PHE A 20 5.94 4.20 -12.97
C PHE A 20 6.58 5.41 -12.26
N GLU A 21 6.54 6.61 -12.86
CA GLU A 21 7.00 7.83 -12.19
C GLU A 21 6.16 8.18 -10.95
N GLU A 22 4.86 7.90 -10.98
CA GLU A 22 3.95 8.14 -9.85
C GLU A 22 4.38 7.34 -8.59
N TYR A 23 4.87 6.11 -8.80
CA TYR A 23 5.34 5.22 -7.73
C TYR A 23 6.80 5.46 -7.30
N LYS A 24 7.59 6.24 -8.04
CA LYS A 24 9.00 6.55 -7.71
C LYS A 24 9.16 7.62 -6.63
N THR A 25 8.09 8.01 -5.96
CA THR A 25 8.17 9.00 -4.90
C THR A 25 8.69 8.37 -3.60
N ARG A 26 9.59 9.08 -2.91
CA ARG A 26 10.05 8.69 -1.55
C ARG A 26 8.88 8.51 -0.58
N LEU A 27 7.79 9.25 -0.81
CA LEU A 27 6.53 9.11 -0.07
C LEU A 27 5.87 7.75 -0.28
N PHE A 28 5.80 7.25 -1.53
CA PHE A 28 5.26 5.92 -1.81
C PHE A 28 6.07 4.82 -1.09
N PHE A 29 7.40 4.91 -1.11
CA PHE A 29 8.24 3.95 -0.40
C PHE A 29 8.00 3.97 1.13
N ILE A 30 7.91 5.16 1.74
CA ILE A 30 7.60 5.29 3.18
C ILE A 30 6.21 4.74 3.49
N TYR A 31 5.22 5.04 2.64
CA TYR A 31 3.86 4.51 2.76
C TYR A 31 3.82 2.98 2.65
N TRP A 32 4.58 2.41 1.71
CA TRP A 32 4.70 0.97 1.51
C TRP A 32 5.38 0.27 2.69
N VAL A 33 6.51 0.81 3.18
CA VAL A 33 7.20 0.27 4.37
C VAL A 33 6.27 0.29 5.57
N ARG A 34 5.55 1.40 5.80
CA ARG A 34 4.54 1.49 6.86
C ARG A 34 3.48 0.37 6.73
N TRP A 35 2.99 0.12 5.51
CA TRP A 35 2.04 -0.96 5.23
C TRP A 35 2.60 -2.34 5.62
N MET A 36 3.86 -2.63 5.26
CA MET A 36 4.50 -3.91 5.62
C MET A 36 4.68 -4.05 7.14
N VAL A 37 5.08 -2.98 7.83
CA VAL A 37 5.22 -2.97 9.29
C VAL A 37 3.85 -3.17 9.96
N SER A 38 2.78 -2.56 9.45
CA SER A 38 1.43 -2.77 9.96
C SER A 38 1.00 -4.23 9.85
N ALA A 39 1.27 -4.89 8.71
CA ALA A 39 0.97 -6.31 8.54
C ALA A 39 1.70 -7.20 9.58
N VAL A 40 2.98 -6.91 9.86
CA VAL A 40 3.75 -7.63 10.88
C VAL A 40 3.18 -7.40 12.28
N VAL A 41 2.78 -6.18 12.61
CA VAL A 41 2.17 -5.87 13.93
C VAL A 41 0.79 -6.50 14.08
N MET A 42 0.03 -6.61 12.99
CA MET A 42 -1.29 -7.25 12.98
C MET A 42 -1.22 -8.78 13.11
N LEU A 43 -0.16 -9.40 12.60
CA LEU A 43 0.03 -10.85 12.57
C LEU A 43 -0.16 -11.56 13.93
N PRO A 44 0.42 -11.11 15.07
CA PRO A 44 0.17 -11.73 16.37
C PRO A 44 -1.30 -11.66 16.81
N PHE A 45 -2.00 -10.57 16.51
CA PHE A 45 -3.44 -10.45 16.78
C PHE A 45 -4.24 -11.38 15.87
N MET A 46 -3.82 -11.53 14.61
CA MET A 46 -4.48 -12.44 13.69
C MET A 46 -4.37 -13.90 14.13
N LEU A 47 -3.19 -14.32 14.60
CA LEU A 47 -2.98 -15.66 15.16
C LEU A 47 -3.81 -15.87 16.45
N LEU A 48 -3.91 -14.83 17.29
CA LEU A 48 -4.75 -14.88 18.49
C LEU A 48 -6.24 -15.05 18.13
N PHE A 49 -6.74 -14.31 17.15
CA PHE A 49 -8.14 -14.40 16.72
C PHE A 49 -8.44 -15.70 15.96
N GLU A 50 -7.46 -16.23 15.23
CA GLU A 50 -7.55 -17.56 14.62
C GLU A 50 -7.65 -18.65 15.70
N TRP A 51 -6.87 -18.56 16.78
CA TRP A 51 -6.98 -19.45 17.93
C TRP A 51 -8.36 -19.37 18.61
N LEU A 52 -8.99 -18.19 18.60
CA LEU A 52 -10.37 -17.99 19.07
C LEU A 52 -11.44 -18.42 18.04
N HIS A 53 -11.04 -19.07 16.94
CA HIS A 53 -11.92 -19.47 15.83
C HIS A 53 -12.73 -18.30 15.22
N THR A 54 -12.16 -17.10 15.26
CA THR A 54 -12.78 -15.90 14.67
C THR A 54 -12.74 -16.01 13.15
N PRO A 55 -13.84 -15.74 12.43
CA PRO A 55 -13.85 -15.81 10.98
C PRO A 55 -12.88 -14.80 10.36
N LEU A 56 -12.18 -15.21 9.29
CA LEU A 56 -11.08 -14.46 8.69
C LEU A 56 -11.46 -13.00 8.34
N TRP A 57 -12.67 -12.78 7.83
CA TRP A 57 -13.12 -11.43 7.46
C TRP A 57 -13.19 -10.49 8.68
N LEU A 58 -13.65 -11.00 9.83
CA LEU A 58 -13.73 -10.26 11.08
C LEU A 58 -12.34 -10.07 11.69
N ASN A 59 -11.51 -11.11 11.63
CA ASN A 59 -10.12 -11.05 12.06
C ASN A 59 -9.33 -9.97 11.29
N LEU A 60 -9.46 -9.94 9.96
CA LEU A 60 -8.89 -8.91 9.11
C LEU A 60 -9.43 -7.52 9.48
N PHE A 61 -10.74 -7.38 9.68
CA PHE A 61 -11.32 -6.09 10.05
C PHE A 61 -10.78 -5.57 11.40
N ILE A 62 -10.74 -6.42 12.43
CA ILE A 62 -10.23 -6.06 13.75
C ILE A 62 -8.72 -5.78 13.68
N GLY A 63 -7.96 -6.63 12.99
CA GLY A 63 -6.53 -6.44 12.79
C GLY A 63 -6.23 -5.12 12.10
N GLN A 64 -6.93 -4.80 10.99
CA GLN A 64 -6.76 -3.53 10.28
C GLN A 64 -7.14 -2.33 11.17
N THR A 65 -8.15 -2.48 12.02
CA THR A 65 -8.54 -1.45 12.98
C THR A 65 -7.45 -1.21 14.04
N ILE A 66 -6.87 -2.28 14.60
CA ILE A 66 -5.76 -2.20 15.55
C ILE A 66 -4.52 -1.57 14.90
N GLY A 67 -4.18 -2.01 13.68
CA GLY A 67 -3.11 -1.42 12.88
C GLY A 67 -3.33 0.08 12.69
N ALA A 68 -4.51 0.49 12.22
CA ALA A 68 -4.85 1.90 12.02
C ALA A 68 -4.71 2.73 13.32
N ILE A 69 -5.15 2.21 14.47
CA ILE A 69 -5.03 2.92 15.75
C ILE A 69 -3.57 3.10 16.16
N ILE A 70 -2.75 2.06 16.04
CA ILE A 70 -1.32 2.11 16.41
C ILE A 70 -0.56 3.05 15.47
N PHE A 71 -0.80 2.94 14.17
CA PHE A 71 -0.09 3.70 13.14
C PHE A 71 -0.68 5.10 12.92
N PHE A 72 -1.80 5.48 13.56
CA PHE A 72 -2.44 6.78 13.40
C PHE A 72 -1.47 7.97 13.56
N LYS A 73 -0.56 7.90 14.54
CA LYS A 73 0.46 8.94 14.76
C LYS A 73 1.51 8.99 13.65
N ILE A 74 1.88 7.83 13.10
CA ILE A 74 2.86 7.70 12.01
C ILE A 74 2.22 8.17 10.71
N ASP A 75 0.97 7.82 10.47
CA ASP A 75 0.16 8.31 9.35
C ASP A 75 0.09 9.83 9.39
N LYS A 76 -0.30 10.40 10.54
CA LYS A 76 -0.32 11.85 10.73
C LYS A 76 1.04 12.48 10.45
N PHE A 77 2.16 11.83 10.81
CA PHE A 77 3.50 12.35 10.51
C PHE A 77 3.88 12.27 9.02
N ILE A 78 3.52 11.18 8.34
CA ILE A 78 3.76 11.00 6.89
C ILE A 78 2.95 12.03 6.09
N PHE A 79 1.67 12.23 6.44
CA PHE A 79 0.77 13.13 5.72
C PHE A 79 0.90 14.60 6.12
N ARG A 80 1.42 14.92 7.31
CA ARG A 80 1.62 16.31 7.78
C ARG A 80 2.62 17.12 6.95
N LYS A 81 3.42 16.48 6.09
CA LYS A 81 4.38 17.18 5.22
C LYS A 81 3.77 17.70 3.91
N GLN A 82 2.46 17.56 3.72
CA GLN A 82 1.73 18.01 2.52
C GLN A 82 0.84 19.25 2.76
N ASP A 83 0.95 19.91 3.91
CA ASP A 83 0.37 21.25 4.18
C ASP A 83 1.46 22.33 4.23
#